data_AF-A0AAD6MM08-F1
#
_entry.id   AF-A0AAD6MM08-F1
#
_cell.length_a   1.000
_cell.length_b   1.000
_cell.length_c   1.000
_cell.angle_alpha   90.00
_cell.angle_beta   90.00
_cell.angle_gamma   90.00
#
_symmetry.space_group_name_H-M   'P 1'
#
loop_
_entity.id
_entity.type
_entity.pdbx_description
1 polymer ?
#
loop_
_entity_poly.entity_id
_entity_poly.type
_entity_poly.pdbx_seq_one_letter_code
_entity_poly.pdbx_strand_id
1 'polypeptide(L)'
;MIINKYKLRSNIKSFNLSGMGCSAGLISIDLARDLLQVHPNANAVVVSTEIITPNYYQEQLLFLLTLVGRKIFNPKWKPYIPDFRQAFEHFCIHAGGRAVIDELQKNLQLSAEHVEASRMTLHRFGNTSSSSLWYELGYIEEKGRMRRGNRVWQIAFGSGFKCNSAVWKCNRTIKTPVDGPWADCIDRYPVHIPEVVKL
;
A
#
# COMPACT_ATOMS: atom_id res chain seq x y z
N MET A 1 -2.86 21.31 15.18
CA MET A 1 -2.63 21.25 13.71
C MET A 1 -1.12 21.19 13.45
N ILE A 2 -0.65 20.30 12.57
CA ILE A 2 0.80 20.06 12.27
C ILE A 2 1.51 21.38 11.94
N ILE A 3 0.88 22.26 11.17
CA ILE A 3 1.41 23.57 10.77
C ILE A 3 1.84 24.41 11.98
N ASN A 4 0.98 24.53 13.00
CA ASN A 4 1.29 25.29 14.21
C ASN A 4 2.36 24.62 15.06
N LYS A 5 2.35 23.28 15.15
CA LYS A 5 3.31 22.51 15.95
C LYS A 5 4.73 22.65 15.41
N TYR A 6 4.91 22.62 14.10
CA TYR A 6 6.20 22.73 13.43
C TYR A 6 6.53 24.16 12.96
N LYS A 7 5.76 25.17 13.37
CA LYS A 7 5.96 26.60 13.02
C LYS A 7 6.15 26.82 11.51
N LEU A 8 5.38 26.11 10.70
CA LEU A 8 5.45 26.25 9.25
C LEU A 8 4.87 27.62 8.82
N ARG A 9 5.18 28.05 7.59
CA ARG A 9 4.76 29.36 7.07
C ARG A 9 3.23 29.52 7.12
N SER A 10 2.76 30.71 7.46
CA SER A 10 1.33 31.01 7.62
C SER A 10 0.52 30.96 6.33
N ASN A 11 1.18 31.03 5.16
CA ASN A 11 0.54 30.98 3.85
C ASN A 11 0.40 29.56 3.27
N ILE A 12 0.68 28.52 4.05
CA ILE A 12 0.54 27.12 3.61
C ILE A 12 -0.94 26.77 3.46
N LYS A 13 -1.29 26.15 2.33
CA LYS A 13 -2.60 25.52 2.12
C LYS A 13 -2.60 24.15 2.79
N SER A 14 -3.56 23.93 3.70
CA SER A 14 -3.71 22.67 4.44
C SER A 14 -4.98 21.96 4.03
N PHE A 15 -4.88 20.67 3.73
CA PHE A 15 -6.01 19.81 3.40
C PHE A 15 -6.05 18.65 4.40
N ASN A 16 -7.23 18.34 4.95
CA ASN A 16 -7.43 17.21 5.86
C ASN A 16 -8.26 16.14 5.17
N LEU A 17 -7.68 14.95 5.03
CA LEU A 17 -8.25 13.82 4.32
C LEU A 17 -8.68 12.72 5.31
N SER A 18 -9.61 13.05 6.21
CA SER A 18 -10.17 12.12 7.19
C SER A 18 -11.30 11.26 6.63
N GLY A 19 -11.48 10.04 7.14
CA GLY A 19 -12.61 9.18 6.80
C GLY A 19 -12.50 8.43 5.46
N MET A 20 -11.33 8.48 4.80
CA MET A 20 -11.08 7.77 3.54
C MET A 20 -10.48 6.37 3.72
N GLY A 21 -10.15 5.98 4.95
CA GLY A 21 -9.56 4.67 5.28
C GLY A 21 -8.17 4.48 4.65
N CYS A 22 -7.76 3.23 4.44
CA CYS A 22 -6.39 2.92 4.04
C CYS A 22 -6.01 3.40 2.62
N SER A 23 -6.96 3.87 1.81
CA SER A 23 -6.66 4.48 0.50
C SER A 23 -6.28 5.97 0.61
N ALA A 24 -6.44 6.61 1.78
CA ALA A 24 -6.14 8.02 1.99
C ALA A 24 -4.72 8.42 1.54
N GLY A 25 -3.75 7.51 1.71
CA GLY A 25 -2.37 7.71 1.27
C GLY A 25 -2.27 7.98 -0.23
N LEU A 26 -2.84 7.12 -1.08
CA LEU A 26 -2.80 7.32 -2.53
C LEU A 26 -3.65 8.50 -2.98
N ILE A 27 -4.80 8.74 -2.34
CA ILE A 27 -5.66 9.89 -2.67
C ILE A 27 -4.94 11.21 -2.36
N SER A 28 -4.17 11.26 -1.26
CA SER A 28 -3.38 12.45 -0.91
C SER A 28 -2.27 12.74 -1.92
N ILE A 29 -1.66 11.71 -2.51
CA ILE A 29 -0.67 11.86 -3.59
C ILE A 29 -1.33 12.36 -4.87
N ASP A 30 -2.50 11.83 -5.22
CA ASP A 30 -3.26 12.27 -6.40
C ASP A 30 -3.63 13.76 -6.30
N LEU A 31 -4.14 14.18 -5.15
CA LEU A 31 -4.42 15.58 -4.85
C LEU A 31 -3.14 16.45 -4.92
N ALA A 32 -2.03 15.99 -4.34
CA ALA A 32 -0.77 16.72 -4.39
C ALA A 32 -0.26 16.89 -5.82
N ARG A 33 -0.38 15.86 -6.67
CA ARG A 33 -0.01 15.91 -8.09
C ARG A 33 -0.79 17.01 -8.81
N ASP A 34 -2.11 17.02 -8.66
CA ASP A 34 -2.97 17.97 -9.37
C ASP A 34 -2.70 19.41 -8.92
N LEU A 35 -2.45 19.62 -7.62
CA LEU A 35 -2.08 20.94 -7.09
C LEU A 35 -0.71 21.42 -7.63
N LEU A 36 0.27 20.52 -7.74
CA LEU A 36 1.60 20.87 -8.26
C LEU A 36 1.59 21.15 -9.78
N GLN A 37 0.62 20.62 -10.52
CA GLN A 37 0.43 20.96 -11.94
C GLN A 37 -0.08 22.40 -12.12
N VAL A 38 -0.91 22.90 -11.20
CA VAL A 38 -1.46 24.26 -11.24
C VAL A 38 -0.51 25.29 -10.60
N HIS A 39 0.32 24.87 -9.64
CA HIS A 39 1.22 25.75 -8.89
C HIS A 39 2.70 25.39 -9.13
N PRO A 40 3.31 25.92 -10.22
CA PRO A 40 4.73 25.69 -10.49
C PRO A 40 5.61 26.27 -9.37
N ASN A 41 6.71 25.58 -9.04
CA ASN A 41 7.64 25.89 -7.94
C ASN A 41 7.07 25.79 -6.52
N ALA A 42 5.88 25.20 -6.34
CA ALA A 42 5.38 24.84 -5.02
C ALA A 42 5.96 23.49 -4.55
N ASN A 43 6.02 23.30 -3.23
CA ASN A 43 6.36 22.01 -2.62
C ASN A 43 5.13 21.47 -1.88
N ALA A 44 4.82 20.19 -2.05
CA ALA A 44 3.76 19.51 -1.33
C ALA A 44 4.36 18.56 -0.30
N VAL A 45 3.86 18.62 0.93
CA VAL A 45 4.19 17.65 1.99
C VAL A 45 2.93 16.86 2.29
N VAL A 46 3.01 15.55 2.05
CA VAL A 46 1.94 14.60 2.39
C VAL A 46 2.29 13.95 3.71
N VAL A 47 1.39 14.05 4.68
CA VAL A 47 1.55 13.43 6.00
C VAL A 47 0.40 12.44 6.19
N SER A 48 0.74 11.16 6.25
CA SER A 48 -0.19 10.11 6.68
C SER A 48 0.04 9.84 8.16
N THR A 49 -0.99 10.05 8.97
CA THR A 49 -1.00 9.73 10.40
C THR A 49 -2.19 8.84 10.70
N GLU A 50 -1.94 7.73 11.36
CA GLU A 50 -2.96 6.74 11.68
C GLU A 50 -3.04 6.60 13.20
N ILE A 51 -4.27 6.57 13.72
CA ILE A 51 -4.54 6.34 15.15
C ILE A 51 -5.20 4.96 15.25
N ILE A 52 -4.50 4.01 15.88
CA ILE A 52 -4.98 2.64 16.08
C ILE A 52 -5.70 2.58 17.43
N THR A 53 -7.00 2.91 17.47
CA THR A 53 -7.89 2.77 18.65
C THR A 53 -9.32 2.48 18.14
N PRO A 54 -10.13 1.61 18.79
CA PRO A 54 -10.77 0.51 18.09
C PRO A 54 -12.09 0.91 17.44
N ASN A 55 -12.19 0.65 16.13
CA ASN A 55 -13.50 0.40 15.52
C ASN A 55 -13.83 -1.08 15.73
N TYR A 56 -14.74 -1.31 16.68
CA TYR A 56 -15.37 -2.58 16.99
C TYR A 56 -16.63 -2.71 16.12
N TYR A 57 -16.73 -3.85 15.42
CA TYR A 57 -17.94 -4.52 14.90
C TYR A 57 -18.55 -4.19 13.52
N GLN A 58 -19.07 -5.27 12.93
CA GLN A 58 -20.29 -5.38 12.11
C GLN A 58 -20.29 -5.43 10.56
N GLU A 59 -19.17 -5.74 9.89
CA GLU A 59 -19.16 -5.90 8.41
C GLU A 59 -18.92 -7.34 7.89
N GLN A 60 -18.86 -8.34 8.76
CA GLN A 60 -18.64 -9.74 8.36
C GLN A 60 -19.88 -10.41 7.75
N LEU A 61 -21.09 -9.92 8.06
CA LEU A 61 -22.34 -10.56 7.65
C LEU A 61 -22.74 -10.20 6.20
N LEU A 62 -22.49 -8.96 5.76
CA LEU A 62 -22.75 -8.55 4.37
C LEU A 62 -21.78 -9.23 3.38
N PHE A 63 -20.51 -9.41 3.77
CA PHE A 63 -19.52 -10.13 2.96
C PHE A 63 -19.94 -11.60 2.70
N LEU A 64 -20.49 -12.26 3.72
CA LEU A 64 -20.99 -13.64 3.63
C LEU A 64 -22.18 -13.76 2.65
N LEU A 65 -23.08 -12.78 2.64
CA LEU A 65 -24.24 -12.75 1.74
C LEU A 65 -23.83 -12.57 0.27
N THR A 66 -22.83 -11.72 -0.03
CA THR A 66 -22.30 -11.54 -1.38
C THR A 66 -21.54 -12.76 -1.92
N LEU A 67 -20.90 -13.54 -1.04
CA LEU A 67 -20.21 -14.77 -1.41
C LEU A 67 -21.18 -15.90 -1.79
N VAL A 68 -22.32 -15.99 -1.10
CA VAL A 68 -23.37 -16.98 -1.40
C VAL A 68 -24.06 -16.66 -2.74
N GLY A 69 -24.32 -15.37 -3.02
CA GLY A 69 -24.91 -14.95 -4.31
C GLY A 69 -24.04 -15.26 -5.53
N ARG A 70 -22.71 -15.14 -5.41
CA ARG A 70 -21.75 -15.42 -6.50
C ARG A 70 -21.67 -16.90 -6.89
N LYS A 71 -22.15 -17.81 -6.03
CA LYS A 71 -22.09 -19.26 -6.24
C LYS A 71 -23.33 -19.83 -6.96
N ILE A 72 -24.41 -19.06 -7.07
CA ILE A 72 -25.71 -19.55 -7.57
C ILE A 72 -25.94 -19.25 -9.07
N PHE A 73 -25.33 -18.20 -9.63
CA PHE A 73 -25.72 -17.67 -10.96
C PHE A 73 -24.65 -17.76 -12.08
N ASN A 74 -23.80 -18.80 -12.07
CA ASN A 74 -22.93 -19.26 -13.18
C ASN A 74 -21.44 -18.80 -13.15
N PRO A 75 -20.48 -19.67 -12.70
CA PRO A 75 -19.09 -19.30 -12.36
C PRO A 75 -18.04 -19.57 -13.45
N LYS A 76 -18.43 -19.80 -14.71
CA LYS A 76 -17.48 -20.15 -15.77
C LYS A 76 -17.23 -18.93 -16.65
N TRP A 77 -16.14 -18.22 -16.35
CA TRP A 77 -15.17 -17.63 -17.29
C TRP A 77 -14.13 -16.89 -16.44
N LYS A 78 -12.87 -17.35 -16.50
CA LYS A 78 -11.77 -16.63 -15.83
C LYS A 78 -11.44 -15.41 -16.69
N PRO A 79 -11.47 -14.18 -16.14
CA PRO A 79 -11.02 -13.02 -16.89
C PRO A 79 -9.56 -13.21 -17.28
N TYR A 80 -9.21 -12.80 -18.50
CA TYR A 80 -7.81 -12.71 -18.92
C TYR A 80 -7.09 -11.72 -17.99
N ILE A 81 -6.07 -12.21 -17.30
CA ILE A 81 -5.21 -11.39 -16.44
C ILE A 81 -3.94 -11.11 -17.23
N PRO A 82 -3.70 -9.85 -17.64
CA PRO A 82 -2.43 -9.46 -18.25
C PRO A 82 -1.25 -9.81 -17.33
N ASP A 83 -0.11 -10.15 -17.92
CA ASP A 83 1.10 -10.42 -17.14
C ASP A 83 1.72 -9.12 -16.60
N PHE A 84 1.24 -8.66 -15.45
CA PHE A 84 1.70 -7.43 -14.81
C PHE A 84 3.17 -7.49 -14.36
N ARG A 85 3.79 -8.68 -14.31
CA ARG A 85 5.22 -8.83 -13.97
C ARG A 85 6.14 -8.22 -15.03
N GLN A 86 5.65 -8.06 -16.27
CA GLN A 86 6.38 -7.36 -17.34
C GLN A 86 6.25 -5.83 -17.22
N ALA A 87 5.22 -5.36 -16.52
CA ALA A 87 4.91 -3.94 -16.39
C ALA A 87 5.54 -3.30 -15.15
N PHE A 88 5.85 -4.09 -14.11
CA PHE A 88 6.38 -3.57 -12.85
C PHE A 88 7.44 -4.49 -12.27
N GLU A 89 8.52 -3.89 -11.80
CA GLU A 89 9.61 -4.62 -11.13
C GLU A 89 9.30 -4.81 -9.63
N HIS A 90 8.49 -3.93 -9.04
CA HIS A 90 8.14 -3.96 -7.61
C HIS A 90 6.65 -3.75 -7.39
N PHE A 91 6.12 -4.39 -6.35
CA PHE A 91 4.72 -4.30 -5.96
C PHE A 91 4.62 -3.93 -4.47
N CYS A 92 3.73 -3.00 -4.16
CA CYS A 92 3.33 -2.65 -2.80
C CYS A 92 1.82 -2.85 -2.71
N ILE A 93 1.42 -3.99 -2.18
CA ILE A 93 0.04 -4.38 -1.97
C ILE A 93 -0.33 -4.07 -0.53
N HIS A 94 -1.29 -3.17 -0.33
CA HIS A 94 -1.70 -2.73 1.00
C HIS A 94 -1.92 -3.93 1.93
N ALA A 95 -1.15 -3.92 3.02
CA ALA A 95 -1.20 -4.88 4.12
C ALA A 95 -2.49 -4.79 4.98
N GLY A 96 -3.66 -4.74 4.34
CA GLY A 96 -4.96 -4.74 5.00
C GLY A 96 -5.23 -6.02 5.80
N GLY A 97 -4.65 -7.12 5.34
CA GLY A 97 -4.65 -8.42 5.97
C GLY A 97 -4.07 -9.50 5.06
N ARG A 98 -3.69 -10.64 5.62
CA ARG A 98 -3.04 -11.75 4.88
C ARG A 98 -3.88 -12.23 3.69
N ALA A 99 -5.19 -12.38 3.89
CA ALA A 99 -6.10 -12.87 2.85
C ALA A 99 -6.14 -11.96 1.61
N VAL A 100 -6.01 -10.64 1.80
CA VAL A 100 -5.98 -9.68 0.67
C VAL A 100 -4.71 -9.87 -0.15
N ILE A 101 -3.56 -10.03 0.52
CA ILE A 101 -2.28 -10.28 -0.14
C ILE A 101 -2.31 -11.63 -0.87
N ASP A 102 -2.81 -12.68 -0.24
CA ASP A 102 -2.91 -14.03 -0.82
C ASP A 102 -3.80 -14.04 -2.07
N GLU A 103 -4.98 -13.41 -2.00
CA GLU A 103 -5.90 -13.34 -3.14
C GLU A 103 -5.33 -12.49 -4.28
N LEU A 104 -4.66 -11.37 -4.00
CA LEU A 104 -3.99 -10.61 -5.05
C LEU A 104 -2.81 -11.34 -5.66
N GLN A 105 -1.98 -12.00 -4.84
CA GLN A 105 -0.87 -12.81 -5.33
C GLN A 105 -1.39 -13.87 -6.33
N LYS A 106 -2.44 -14.58 -5.94
CA LYS A 106 -3.06 -15.62 -6.75
C LYS A 106 -3.71 -15.07 -8.02
N ASN A 107 -4.50 -14.01 -7.91
CA ASN A 107 -5.25 -13.45 -9.03
C ASN A 107 -4.34 -12.72 -10.03
N LEU A 108 -3.26 -12.09 -9.57
CA LEU A 108 -2.29 -11.41 -10.43
C LEU A 108 -1.09 -12.31 -10.83
N GLN A 109 -1.09 -13.57 -10.38
CA GLN A 109 -0.03 -14.56 -10.64
C GLN A 109 1.37 -14.07 -10.23
N LEU A 110 1.45 -13.38 -9.09
CA LEU A 110 2.68 -12.81 -8.57
C LEU A 110 3.52 -13.88 -7.85
N SER A 111 4.84 -13.80 -8.01
CA SER A 111 5.79 -14.64 -7.25
C SER A 111 5.83 -14.25 -5.77
N ALA A 112 6.42 -15.13 -4.95
CA ALA A 112 6.62 -14.86 -3.53
C ALA A 112 7.46 -13.60 -3.27
N GLU A 113 8.46 -13.34 -4.12
CA GLU A 113 9.31 -12.14 -4.03
C GLU A 113 8.52 -10.84 -4.26
N HIS A 114 7.58 -10.83 -5.22
CA HIS A 114 6.76 -9.65 -5.50
C HIS A 114 5.88 -9.24 -4.32
N VAL A 115 5.42 -10.21 -3.52
CA VAL A 115 4.57 -9.93 -2.35
C VAL A 115 5.35 -9.92 -1.04
N GLU A 116 6.67 -10.10 -1.09
CA GLU A 116 7.53 -10.18 0.10
C GLU A 116 7.46 -8.89 0.92
N ALA A 117 7.51 -7.74 0.26
CA ALA A 117 7.46 -6.44 0.93
C ALA A 117 6.16 -6.28 1.76
N SER A 118 5.01 -6.56 1.17
CA SER A 118 3.70 -6.57 1.84
C SER A 118 3.63 -7.64 2.93
N ARG A 119 4.18 -8.82 2.64
CA ARG A 119 4.51 -9.94 3.55
C ARG A 119 5.10 -9.49 4.87
N MET A 120 6.31 -8.97 4.74
CA MET A 120 7.18 -8.63 5.84
C MET A 120 6.64 -7.40 6.57
N THR A 121 6.10 -6.41 5.84
CA THR A 121 5.46 -5.23 6.45
C THR A 121 4.30 -5.64 7.35
N LEU A 122 3.39 -6.49 6.86
CA LEU A 122 2.30 -7.01 7.66
C LEU A 122 2.79 -7.80 8.88
N HIS A 123 3.84 -8.61 8.71
CA HIS A 123 4.44 -9.38 9.80
C HIS A 123 5.05 -8.49 10.90
N ARG A 124 5.82 -7.46 10.52
CA ARG A 124 6.56 -6.61 11.47
C ARG A 124 5.67 -5.56 12.12
N PHE A 125 4.89 -4.85 11.31
CA PHE A 125 4.18 -3.64 11.73
C PHE A 125 2.67 -3.84 11.83
N GLY A 126 2.14 -4.96 11.37
CA GLY A 126 0.72 -5.16 11.23
C GLY A 126 0.12 -4.27 10.14
N ASN A 127 -1.20 -4.13 10.16
CA ASN A 127 -1.91 -3.19 9.29
C ASN A 127 -1.79 -1.79 9.88
N THR A 128 -0.91 -0.97 9.31
CA THR A 128 -0.72 0.44 9.68
C THR A 128 -1.57 1.37 8.81
N SER A 129 -2.73 0.87 8.35
CA SER A 129 -3.68 1.58 7.48
C SER A 129 -2.97 2.16 6.24
N SER A 130 -3.20 3.42 5.88
CA SER A 130 -2.69 4.00 4.63
C SER A 130 -1.17 4.10 4.57
N SER A 131 -0.50 4.07 5.72
CA SER A 131 0.96 4.15 5.80
C SER A 131 1.68 2.84 5.44
N SER A 132 0.96 1.71 5.42
CA SER A 132 1.53 0.38 5.10
C SER A 132 2.31 0.38 3.78
N LEU A 133 1.78 1.03 2.75
CA LEU A 133 2.40 1.09 1.42
C LEU A 133 3.76 1.80 1.41
N TRP A 134 4.00 2.71 2.36
CA TRP A 134 5.28 3.41 2.50
C TRP A 134 6.29 2.56 3.25
N TYR A 135 5.86 1.78 4.25
CA TYR A 135 6.72 0.78 4.90
C TYR A 135 7.13 -0.32 3.92
N GLU A 136 6.24 -0.73 3.01
CA GLU A 136 6.52 -1.68 1.94
C GLU A 136 7.55 -1.12 0.94
N LEU A 137 7.39 0.15 0.55
CA LEU A 137 8.36 0.82 -0.31
C LEU A 137 9.74 0.94 0.37
N GLY A 138 9.76 1.32 1.65
CA GLY A 138 10.98 1.36 2.46
C GLY A 138 11.66 0.00 2.56
N TYR A 139 10.90 -1.08 2.68
CA TYR A 139 11.44 -2.45 2.66
C TYR A 139 12.21 -2.73 1.35
N ILE A 140 11.63 -2.38 0.20
CA ILE A 140 12.25 -2.59 -1.12
C ILE A 140 13.55 -1.78 -1.25
N GLU A 141 13.54 -0.52 -0.80
CA GLU A 141 14.70 0.35 -0.81
C GLU A 141 15.81 -0.19 0.09
N GLU A 142 15.48 -0.65 1.29
CA GLU A 142 16.45 -1.17 2.27
C GLU A 142 17.02 -2.54 1.89
N LYS A 143 16.25 -3.39 1.19
CA LYS A 143 16.80 -4.59 0.53
C LYS A 143 17.75 -4.26 -0.63
N GLY A 144 17.95 -2.98 -0.97
CA GLY A 144 18.82 -2.55 -2.07
C GLY A 144 18.28 -2.94 -3.45
N ARG A 145 16.98 -3.22 -3.56
CA ARG A 145 16.37 -3.72 -4.80
C ARG A 145 15.92 -2.60 -5.76
N MET A 146 15.86 -1.36 -5.27
CA MET A 146 15.34 -0.21 -6.02
C MET A 146 16.39 0.42 -6.94
N ARG A 147 16.24 0.26 -8.25
CA ARG A 147 17.16 0.79 -9.28
C ARG A 147 16.51 1.87 -10.15
N ARG A 148 17.34 2.76 -10.71
CA ARG A 148 16.87 3.74 -11.72
C ARG A 148 16.13 3.03 -12.86
N GLY A 149 14.96 3.55 -13.21
CA GLY A 149 14.10 3.01 -14.26
C GLY A 149 13.10 1.97 -13.77
N ASN A 150 13.27 1.39 -12.59
CA ASN A 150 12.30 0.46 -12.03
C ASN A 150 10.95 1.16 -11.82
N ARG A 151 9.88 0.39 -11.98
CA ARG A 151 8.51 0.80 -11.81
C ARG A 151 7.92 0.07 -10.62
N VAL A 152 7.23 0.81 -9.78
CA VAL A 152 6.57 0.30 -8.58
C VAL A 152 5.08 0.51 -8.74
N TRP A 153 4.30 -0.55 -8.51
CA TRP A 153 2.85 -0.43 -8.43
C TRP A 153 2.37 -0.50 -6.98
N GLN A 154 1.77 0.58 -6.51
CA GLN A 154 1.09 0.64 -5.23
C GLN A 154 -0.41 0.40 -5.41
N ILE A 155 -0.97 -0.50 -4.60
CA ILE A 155 -2.39 -0.86 -4.62
C ILE A 155 -2.95 -0.73 -3.21
N ALA A 156 -3.88 0.19 -3.00
CA ALA A 156 -4.53 0.45 -1.72
C ALA A 156 -6.01 0.05 -1.75
N PHE A 157 -6.49 -0.57 -0.66
CA PHE A 157 -7.90 -0.86 -0.46
C PHE A 157 -8.44 -0.05 0.72
N GLY A 158 -9.53 0.68 0.53
CA GLY A 158 -10.17 1.51 1.56
C GLY A 158 -11.59 1.05 1.89
N SER A 159 -12.22 1.72 2.86
CA SER A 159 -13.61 1.46 3.25
C SER A 159 -14.57 1.64 2.07
N GLY A 160 -15.54 0.73 1.94
CA GLY A 160 -16.54 0.73 0.86
C GLY A 160 -16.06 0.07 -0.44
N PHE A 161 -15.22 -0.96 -0.36
CA PHE A 161 -14.66 -1.70 -1.51
C PHE A 161 -13.94 -0.80 -2.55
N LYS A 162 -13.34 0.30 -2.08
CA LYS A 162 -12.58 1.20 -2.95
C LYS A 162 -11.17 0.64 -3.17
N CYS A 163 -10.75 0.61 -4.43
CA CYS A 163 -9.38 0.29 -4.83
C CYS A 163 -8.76 1.53 -5.45
N ASN A 164 -7.64 1.99 -4.90
CA ASN A 164 -6.84 3.07 -5.44
C ASN A 164 -5.48 2.50 -5.85
N SER A 165 -4.90 3.00 -6.93
CA SER A 165 -3.58 2.55 -7.35
C SER A 165 -2.73 3.68 -7.90
N ALA A 166 -1.42 3.59 -7.68
CA ALA A 166 -0.44 4.53 -8.19
C ALA A 166 0.74 3.78 -8.78
N VAL A 167 1.22 4.26 -9.93
CA VAL A 167 2.41 3.75 -10.59
C VAL A 167 3.52 4.77 -10.47
N TRP A 168 4.66 4.31 -9.99
CA TRP A 168 5.86 5.13 -9.81
C TRP A 168 6.95 4.66 -10.75
N LYS A 169 7.79 5.59 -11.21
CA LYS A 169 9.05 5.28 -11.90
C LYS A 169 10.21 5.84 -11.08
N CYS A 170 11.16 4.99 -10.77
CA CYS A 170 12.32 5.34 -9.99
C CYS A 170 13.29 6.16 -10.84
N ASN A 171 13.49 7.43 -10.47
CA ASN A 171 14.31 8.35 -11.26
C ASN A 171 15.82 8.21 -11.02
N ARG A 172 16.23 7.52 -9.94
CA ARG A 172 17.63 7.31 -9.54
C ARG A 172 17.79 5.96 -8.84
N THR A 173 18.98 5.37 -8.87
CA THR A 173 19.25 4.16 -8.07
C THR A 173 19.36 4.55 -6.60
N ILE A 174 18.61 3.86 -5.74
CA ILE A 174 18.58 4.13 -4.31
C ILE A 174 19.68 3.30 -3.64
N LYS A 175 20.55 3.97 -2.88
CA LYS A 175 21.46 3.28 -1.95
C LYS A 175 20.66 2.87 -0.73
N THR A 176 20.91 1.68 -0.18
CA THR A 176 20.29 1.20 1.04
C THR A 176 20.27 2.31 2.10
N PRO A 177 19.09 2.79 2.52
CA PRO A 177 18.96 3.79 3.56
C PRO A 177 19.65 3.36 4.86
N VAL A 178 20.26 4.31 5.55
CA VAL A 178 20.93 4.07 6.85
C VAL A 178 20.02 4.39 8.04
N ASP A 179 18.91 5.10 7.81
CA ASP A 179 18.03 5.68 8.82
C ASP A 179 16.52 5.43 8.54
N GLY A 180 16.20 4.30 7.90
CA GLY A 180 14.84 3.89 7.58
C GLY A 180 14.14 3.02 8.65
N PRO A 181 12.83 2.77 8.51
CA PRO A 181 12.05 1.97 9.46
C PRO A 181 12.48 0.50 9.55
N TRP A 182 13.30 0.02 8.61
CA TRP A 182 13.87 -1.31 8.63
C TRP A 182 15.38 -1.35 8.96
N ALA A 183 16.03 -0.20 9.17
CA ALA A 183 17.50 -0.11 9.13
C ALA A 183 18.18 -0.96 10.22
N ASP A 184 17.49 -1.17 11.35
CA ASP A 184 17.95 -1.97 12.48
C ASP A 184 17.73 -3.48 12.32
N CYS A 185 17.05 -3.91 11.25
CA CYS A 185 16.50 -5.26 11.19
C CYS A 185 16.41 -5.90 9.81
N ILE A 186 16.68 -5.17 8.73
CA ILE A 186 16.38 -5.61 7.36
C ILE A 186 17.05 -6.94 7.01
N ASP A 187 18.23 -7.19 7.59
CA ASP A 187 19.01 -8.43 7.41
C ASP A 187 18.34 -9.67 8.00
N ARG A 188 17.42 -9.50 8.96
CA ARG A 188 16.63 -10.61 9.55
C ARG A 188 15.44 -11.02 8.69
N TYR A 189 15.19 -10.32 7.58
CA TYR A 189 14.08 -10.56 6.68
C TYR A 189 14.57 -11.03 5.30
N PRO A 190 13.78 -11.87 4.58
CA PRO A 190 12.45 -12.34 4.93
C PRO A 190 12.46 -13.43 6.01
N VAL A 191 11.43 -13.43 6.84
CA VAL A 191 11.16 -14.54 7.77
C VAL A 191 10.21 -15.54 7.12
N HIS A 192 10.32 -16.81 7.50
CA HIS A 192 9.36 -17.82 7.07
C HIS A 192 8.00 -17.56 7.73
N ILE A 193 6.97 -17.31 6.93
CA ILE A 193 5.59 -17.18 7.40
C ILE A 193 4.87 -18.48 7.09
N PRO A 194 4.49 -19.28 8.10
CA PRO A 194 3.79 -20.55 7.88
C PRO A 194 2.52 -20.34 7.05
N GLU A 195 2.26 -21.24 6.11
CA GLU A 195 0.97 -21.28 5.42
C GLU A 195 -0.11 -21.71 6.41
N VAL A 196 -1.20 -20.93 6.51
CA VAL A 196 -2.36 -21.36 7.30
C VAL A 196 -2.99 -22.51 6.52
N VAL A 197 -2.87 -23.72 7.04
CA VAL A 197 -3.61 -24.88 6.55
C VAL A 197 -5.09 -24.48 6.56
N LYS A 198 -5.71 -24.46 5.38
CA LYS A 198 -7.16 -24.33 5.30
C LYS A 198 -7.75 -25.59 5.92
N LEU A 199 -8.23 -25.47 7.16
CA LEU A 199 -9.12 -26.46 7.77
C LEU A 199 -10.43 -26.52 6.98
#